data_AF-A0A3R7ASI8-F1
#
_entry.id   AF-A0A3R7ASI8-F1
#
_cell.length_a   1.000
_cell.length_b   1.000
_cell.length_c   1.000
_cell.angle_alpha   90.00
_cell.angle_beta   90.00
_cell.angle_gamma   90.00
#
_symmetry.space_group_name_H-M   'P 1'
#
loop_
_entity.id
_entity.type
_entity.pdbx_description
1 polymer ?
#
loop_
_entity_poly.entity_id
_entity_poly.type
_entity_poly.pdbx_seq_one_letter_code
_entity_poly.pdbx_strand_id
1 'polypeptide(L)'
;MAGWDRINEFGRNNSRLADLRDELKALKVQTQNNVYGPELGSLFIGESFVEVSEEDAQEYLEAQTDKANAVVSKLNAEESKLEARQDALKKVLYARFGTSINLEDK
;
A
#
# COMPACT_ATOMS: atom_id res chain seq x y z
N MET A 1 -27.24 11.18 3.04
CA MET A 1 -26.35 11.48 1.89
C MET A 1 -27.16 11.67 0.63
N ALA A 2 -26.97 12.81 -0.04
CA ALA A 2 -27.48 13.05 -1.38
C ALA A 2 -26.76 12.13 -2.39
N GLY A 3 -27.28 12.02 -3.61
CA GLY A 3 -26.65 11.20 -4.66
C GLY A 3 -25.27 11.72 -5.08
N TRP A 4 -25.11 13.05 -5.13
CA TRP A 4 -23.84 13.72 -5.46
C TRP A 4 -22.76 13.52 -4.40
N ASP A 5 -23.12 13.51 -3.11
CA ASP A 5 -22.16 13.22 -2.03
C ASP A 5 -21.51 11.85 -2.20
N ARG A 6 -22.29 10.85 -2.66
CA ARG A 6 -21.80 9.49 -2.91
C ARG A 6 -20.90 9.39 -4.13
N ILE A 7 -21.13 10.20 -5.16
CA ILE A 7 -20.23 10.30 -6.32
C ILE A 7 -18.88 10.89 -5.88
N ASN A 8 -18.90 11.95 -5.08
CA ASN A 8 -17.69 12.56 -4.53
C ASN A 8 -16.95 11.61 -3.57
N GLU A 9 -17.68 10.82 -2.79
CA GLU A 9 -17.10 9.74 -1.98
C GLU A 9 -16.44 8.67 -2.85
N PHE A 10 -17.13 8.21 -3.91
CA PHE A 10 -16.60 7.22 -4.85
C PHE A 10 -15.27 7.67 -5.47
N GLY A 11 -15.22 8.91 -5.97
CA GLY A 11 -13.99 9.47 -6.54
C GLY A 11 -12.84 9.54 -5.53
N ARG A 12 -13.11 9.97 -4.29
CA ARG A 12 -12.09 10.02 -3.23
C ARG A 12 -11.57 8.64 -2.84
N ASN A 13 -12.46 7.64 -2.75
CA ASN A 13 -12.06 6.27 -2.43
C ASN A 13 -11.17 5.68 -3.52
N ASN A 14 -11.45 5.96 -4.80
CA ASN A 14 -10.58 5.56 -5.91
C ASN A 14 -9.20 6.18 -5.85
N SER A 15 -9.10 7.49 -5.61
CA SER A 15 -7.79 8.15 -5.45
C SER A 15 -7.02 7.52 -4.29
N ARG A 16 -7.68 7.28 -3.15
CA ARG A 16 -7.02 6.65 -2.00
C ARG A 16 -6.58 5.20 -2.29
N LEU A 17 -7.38 4.42 -3.03
CA LEU A 17 -7.00 3.07 -3.45
C LEU A 17 -5.76 3.07 -4.35
N ALA A 18 -5.68 4.01 -5.29
CA ALA A 18 -4.48 4.19 -6.12
C ALA A 18 -3.26 4.52 -5.26
N ASP A 19 -3.38 5.49 -4.34
CA ASP A 19 -2.30 5.88 -3.44
C ASP A 19 -1.83 4.71 -2.56
N LEU A 20 -2.77 3.90 -2.02
CA LEU A 20 -2.44 2.71 -1.21
C LEU A 20 -1.66 1.67 -2.00
N ARG A 21 -2.04 1.43 -3.27
CA ARG A 21 -1.36 0.47 -4.14
C ARG A 21 0.05 0.93 -4.50
N ASP A 22 0.24 2.23 -4.73
CA ASP A 22 1.56 2.81 -4.95
C ASP A 22 2.43 2.74 -3.68
N GLU A 23 1.86 3.02 -2.51
CA GLU A 23 2.54 2.90 -1.22
C GLU A 23 2.99 1.45 -0.94
N LEU A 24 2.11 0.46 -1.15
CA LEU A 24 2.42 -0.96 -1.02
C LEU A 24 3.55 -1.38 -1.97
N LYS A 25 3.53 -0.90 -3.21
CA LYS A 25 4.58 -1.18 -4.20
C LYS A 25 5.91 -0.55 -3.79
N ALA A 26 5.90 0.69 -3.33
CA ALA A 26 7.10 1.39 -2.87
C ALA A 26 7.74 0.69 -1.66
N LEU A 27 6.93 0.30 -0.67
CA LEU A 27 7.39 -0.40 0.53
C LEU A 27 8.04 -1.75 0.19
N LYS A 28 7.45 -2.49 -0.76
CA LYS A 28 8.02 -3.76 -1.25
C LYS A 28 9.41 -3.54 -1.85
N VAL A 29 9.58 -2.54 -2.72
CA VAL A 29 10.88 -2.21 -3.31
C VAL A 29 11.90 -1.81 -2.24
N GLN A 30 11.50 -0.98 -1.28
CA GLN A 30 12.38 -0.53 -0.19
C GLN A 30 12.91 -1.72 0.63
N THR A 31 12.04 -2.67 0.99
CA THR A 31 12.46 -3.86 1.75
C THR A 31 13.39 -4.79 0.97
N GLN A 32 13.21 -4.91 -0.35
CA GLN A 32 14.04 -5.77 -1.20
C GLN A 32 15.48 -5.26 -1.35
N ASN A 33 15.70 -3.96 -1.13
CA ASN A 33 17.00 -3.32 -1.31
C ASN A 33 17.89 -3.38 -0.06
N ASN A 34 17.40 -3.90 1.07
CA ASN A 34 18.18 -4.05 2.29
C ASN A 34 18.78 -5.47 2.34
N VAL A 35 20.10 -5.60 2.21
CA VAL A 35 20.78 -6.90 2.12
C VAL A 35 22.11 -6.87 2.88
N TYR A 36 22.41 -7.92 3.62
CA TYR A 36 23.72 -8.11 4.25
C TYR A 36 24.67 -8.88 3.33
N GLY A 37 25.88 -8.36 3.14
CA GLY A 37 26.96 -8.99 2.39
C GLY A 37 28.00 -9.60 3.33
N PRO A 38 27.88 -10.88 3.73
CA PRO A 38 28.77 -11.50 4.73
C PRO A 38 30.24 -11.52 4.31
N GLU A 39 30.53 -11.66 3.01
CA GLU A 39 31.91 -11.60 2.49
C GLU A 39 32.56 -10.21 2.63
N LEU A 40 31.75 -9.16 2.76
CA LEU A 40 32.18 -7.77 2.85
C LEU A 40 32.00 -7.17 4.26
N GLY A 41 31.43 -7.91 5.21
CA GLY A 41 31.10 -7.41 6.55
C GLY A 41 30.25 -6.14 6.52
N SER A 42 29.42 -5.97 5.48
CA SER A 42 28.74 -4.70 5.19
C SER A 42 27.26 -4.93 4.92
N LEU A 43 26.43 -4.09 5.53
CA LEU A 43 25.01 -3.98 5.29
C LEU A 43 24.75 -2.92 4.21
N PHE A 44 23.99 -3.31 3.19
CA PHE A 44 23.54 -2.44 2.12
C PHE A 44 22.15 -1.92 2.47
N ILE A 45 22.02 -0.61 2.59
CA ILE A 45 20.74 0.05 2.91
C ILE A 45 20.47 1.08 1.81
N GLY A 46 19.50 0.78 0.94
CA GLY A 46 19.21 1.60 -0.22
C GLY A 46 20.41 1.67 -1.18
N GLU A 47 21.16 2.78 -1.12
CA GLU A 47 22.35 3.03 -1.96
C GLU A 47 23.64 3.17 -1.13
N SER A 48 23.58 2.93 0.19
CA SER A 48 24.70 3.11 1.11
C SER A 48 25.21 1.79 1.67
N PHE A 49 26.50 1.78 2.01
CA PHE A 49 27.19 0.67 2.66
C PHE A 49 27.52 1.06 4.10
N VAL A 50 27.22 0.19 5.04
CA VAL A 50 27.53 0.38 6.44
C VAL A 50 28.25 -0.86 6.96
N GLU A 51 29.46 -0.68 7.48
CA GLU A 51 30.19 -1.76 8.13
C GLU A 51 29.53 -2.06 9.48
N VAL A 52 29.12 -3.31 9.66
CA VAL A 52 28.38 -3.77 10.85
C VAL A 52 28.76 -5.22 11.13
N SER A 53 28.55 -5.66 12.37
CA SER A 53 28.66 -7.09 12.67
C SER A 53 27.54 -7.87 11.97
N GLU A 54 27.76 -9.17 11.77
CA GLU A 54 26.72 -10.06 11.22
C GLU A 54 25.48 -10.09 12.12
N GLU A 55 25.66 -10.09 13.44
CA GLU A 55 24.58 -10.08 14.42
C GLU A 55 23.74 -8.80 14.30
N ASP A 56 24.38 -7.63 14.27
CA ASP A 56 23.70 -6.33 14.12
C ASP A 56 22.98 -6.23 12.76
N ALA A 57 23.60 -6.76 11.69
CA ALA A 57 22.99 -6.76 10.37
C ALA A 57 21.73 -7.62 10.32
N GLN A 58 21.78 -8.80 10.96
CA GLN A 58 20.66 -9.72 11.00
C GLN A 58 19.51 -9.16 11.84
N GLU A 59 19.81 -8.61 13.03
CA GLU A 59 18.81 -7.94 13.88
C GLU A 59 18.16 -6.75 13.15
N TYR A 60 18.97 -5.95 12.45
CA TYR A 60 18.46 -4.83 11.65
C TYR A 60 17.50 -5.32 10.56
N LEU A 61 17.91 -6.31 9.76
CA LEU A 61 17.09 -6.83 8.66
C LEU A 61 15.78 -7.41 9.16
N GLU A 62 15.81 -8.21 10.24
CA GLU A 62 14.61 -8.78 10.87
C GLU A 62 13.67 -7.68 11.36
N ALA A 63 14.18 -6.67 12.07
CA ALA A 63 13.39 -5.55 12.53
C ALA A 63 12.78 -4.73 11.38
N GLN A 64 13.49 -4.55 10.26
CA GLN A 64 12.94 -3.88 9.09
C GLN A 64 11.85 -4.72 8.40
N THR A 65 12.05 -6.03 8.28
CA THR A 65 11.06 -6.96 7.73
C THR A 65 9.78 -6.94 8.56
N ASP A 66 9.88 -7.00 9.89
CA ASP A 66 8.72 -6.97 10.78
C ASP A 66 7.95 -5.65 10.70
N LYS A 67 8.67 -4.52 10.70
CA LYS A 67 8.06 -3.20 10.51
C LYS A 67 7.32 -3.12 9.18
N ALA A 68 7.95 -3.56 8.10
CA ALA A 68 7.32 -3.54 6.78
C ALA A 68 6.10 -4.46 6.72
N ASN A 69 6.17 -5.66 7.27
CA ASN A 69 5.05 -6.60 7.32
C ASN A 69 3.85 -6.01 8.10
N ALA A 70 4.10 -5.33 9.22
CA ALA A 70 3.05 -4.66 9.98
C ALA A 70 2.38 -3.55 9.18
N VAL A 71 3.16 -2.74 8.46
CA VAL A 71 2.63 -1.67 7.59
C VAL A 71 1.85 -2.25 6.41
N VAL A 72 2.40 -3.25 5.70
CA VAL A 72 1.71 -3.96 4.61
C VAL A 72 0.38 -4.53 5.08
N SER A 73 0.35 -5.18 6.24
CA SER A 73 -0.88 -5.74 6.81
C SER A 73 -1.95 -4.67 7.03
N LYS A 74 -1.56 -3.51 7.59
CA LYS A 74 -2.46 -2.37 7.81
C LYS A 74 -3.00 -1.79 6.51
N LEU A 75 -2.13 -1.58 5.51
CA LEU A 75 -2.50 -1.02 4.21
C LEU A 75 -3.44 -1.96 3.44
N ASN A 76 -3.15 -3.27 3.43
CA ASN A 76 -4.03 -4.28 2.82
C ASN A 76 -5.42 -4.30 3.48
N ALA A 77 -5.47 -4.17 4.81
CA ALA A 77 -6.74 -4.11 5.53
C ALA A 77 -7.54 -2.84 5.23
N GLU A 78 -6.87 -1.72 4.97
CA GLU A 78 -7.49 -0.47 4.51
C GLU A 78 -7.99 -0.61 3.06
N GLU A 79 -7.16 -1.15 2.16
CA GLU A 79 -7.50 -1.42 0.76
C GLU A 79 -8.77 -2.28 0.67
N SER A 80 -8.80 -3.42 1.36
CA SER A 80 -9.97 -4.32 1.37
C SER A 80 -11.25 -3.63 1.86
N LYS A 81 -11.15 -2.72 2.83
CA LYS A 81 -12.31 -1.95 3.32
C LYS A 81 -12.79 -0.94 2.28
N LEU A 82 -11.87 -0.27 1.60
CA LEU A 82 -12.20 0.70 0.56
C LEU A 82 -12.77 0.02 -0.69
N GLU A 83 -12.26 -1.14 -1.08
CA GLU A 83 -12.82 -1.95 -2.18
C GLU A 83 -14.26 -2.38 -1.87
N ALA A 84 -14.50 -2.93 -0.68
CA ALA A 84 -15.85 -3.27 -0.24
C ALA A 84 -16.79 -2.06 -0.23
N ARG A 85 -16.28 -0.89 0.18
CA ARG A 85 -17.04 0.36 0.16
C ARG A 85 -17.33 0.82 -1.27
N GLN A 86 -16.37 0.68 -2.18
CA GLN A 86 -16.54 1.01 -3.59
C GLN A 86 -17.60 0.16 -4.27
N ASP A 87 -17.58 -1.15 -4.04
CA ASP A 87 -18.61 -2.07 -4.56
C ASP A 87 -20.01 -1.70 -4.08
N ALA A 88 -20.13 -1.36 -2.80
CA ALA A 88 -21.40 -0.91 -2.23
C ALA A 88 -21.87 0.41 -2.85
N LEU A 89 -20.97 1.40 -3.00
CA LEU A 89 -21.29 2.68 -3.63
C LEU A 89 -21.65 2.52 -5.10
N LYS A 90 -20.93 1.69 -5.86
CA LYS A 90 -21.19 1.39 -7.28
C LYS A 90 -22.63 0.90 -7.47
N LYS A 91 -23.06 -0.09 -6.68
CA LYS A 91 -24.43 -0.62 -6.70
C LYS A 91 -25.47 0.46 -6.39
N VAL A 92 -25.25 1.25 -5.35
CA VAL A 92 -26.18 2.31 -4.93
C VAL A 92 -26.29 3.41 -5.98
N LEU A 93 -25.17 3.79 -6.59
CA LEU A 93 -25.11 4.85 -7.59
C LEU A 93 -25.75 4.42 -8.90
N TYR A 94 -25.46 3.22 -9.41
CA TYR A 94 -26.13 2.70 -10.60
C TYR A 94 -27.62 2.45 -10.40
N ALA A 95 -28.04 1.99 -9.21
CA ALA A 95 -29.47 1.85 -8.91
C ALA A 95 -30.21 3.21 -8.93
N ARG A 96 -29.52 4.31 -8.60
CA ARG A 96 -30.11 5.65 -8.54
C ARG A 96 -30.03 6.41 -9.87
N PHE A 97 -28.90 6.32 -10.56
CA PHE A 97 -28.57 7.14 -11.72
C PHE A 97 -28.55 6.36 -13.04
N GLY A 98 -28.62 5.03 -12.99
CA GLY A 98 -28.66 4.17 -14.16
C GLY A 98 -27.47 4.41 -15.09
N THR A 99 -27.75 4.48 -16.39
CA THR A 99 -26.76 4.69 -17.44
C THR A 99 -26.31 6.14 -17.60
N SER A 100 -26.83 7.07 -16.78
CA SER A 100 -26.45 8.49 -16.84
C SER A 100 -25.09 8.79 -16.21
N ILE A 101 -24.44 7.81 -15.58
CA ILE A 101 -23.10 7.91 -15.00
C ILE A 101 -22.23 6.74 -15.46
N ASN A 102 -20.91 6.93 -15.43
CA ASN A 102 -19.94 5.86 -15.64
C ASN A 102 -18.95 5.82 -14.48
N LEU A 103 -18.82 4.67 -13.83
CA LEU A 103 -18.01 4.44 -12.63
C LEU A 103 -16.95 3.36 -12.84
N GLU A 104 -16.65 2.99 -14.08
CA GLU A 104 -15.55 2.06 -14.37
C GLU A 104 -14.19 2.76 -14.22
N ASP A 105 -13.26 2.10 -13.55
CA ASP A 105 -11.87 2.56 -13.42
C ASP A 105 -11.18 2.54 -14.78
N LYS A 106 -10.42 3.60 -15.09
CA LYS A 106 -9.57 3.71 -16.27
C LYS A 106 -8.16 3.23 -15.98
#